data_AF-A0A7C3CMW4-F1
#
_entry.id   AF-A0A7C3CMW4-F1
#
_cell.length_a   1.000
_cell.length_b   1.000
_cell.length_c   1.000
_cell.angle_alpha   90.00
_cell.angle_beta   90.00
_cell.angle_gamma   90.00
#
_symmetry.space_group_name_H-M   'P 1'
#
loop_
_entity.id
_entity.type
_entity.pdbx_description
1 polymer ?
#
loop_
_entity_poly.entity_id
_entity_poly.type
_entity_poly.pdbx_seq_one_letter_code
_entity_poly.pdbx_strand_id
1 'polypeptide(L)'
;MSKKIFVIGHKNPDTDSIVSAAAYAELLRLQGIPNVVAARQGEVWRETRYILDRFGVPLPLLVEDVRPRARDVMTADPIVGRTDESAYCVGRRLREHRIRAMPVLDGDDRLAGLVTVSDFARILLDGLDRDEMDHIPLDIGNIVETVGGRVLVRATGRRLRDKVLVAAMSVESVRQRVEPDIMMVMGDREDAQRVAIEGNVGALVITGGLPVSDEIMALARQRNVTLISSPHHTFSTVRLLNLSTPISFFMQREVLTARPDDSLDALRHKLSRQRSLPVVDEEGRVVGIVSRSDLIRPVRHGVYLVDHNERSQTVEGLDEAELLGIVDHHRIADIQSAAPILFRNEIVGSTSTIIAGLFDEAGIPIPPPIAGILLGGLIADTVLFRSPTSTPRDERVARELAAIAGVEVEAFGQEIFAVASDLSGRSPRQILTTDFKEFRIEDVPFAVGYMETVHKRRVDEIREDLLAEMKALRAEKGYAALLFMVVDIVHGQTEILIVGLEEAVAEALGRRLASPHAVMMDGVMSRKKQVVPILPRIARRWKEREDG
;
A
#
# COMPACT_ATOMS: atom_id res chain seq x y z
N MET A 1 -10.93 0.35 -9.18
CA MET A 1 -11.16 0.49 -7.72
C MET A 1 -11.48 1.94 -7.40
N SER A 2 -12.15 2.20 -6.28
CA SER A 2 -12.66 3.53 -5.91
C SER A 2 -11.59 4.42 -5.27
N LYS A 3 -11.66 5.72 -5.57
CA LYS A 3 -10.96 6.79 -4.85
C LYS A 3 -11.19 6.63 -3.34
N LYS A 4 -10.12 6.46 -2.57
CA LYS A 4 -10.16 6.52 -1.10
C LYS A 4 -10.21 7.96 -0.60
N ILE A 5 -10.81 8.14 0.56
CA ILE A 5 -10.80 9.39 1.32
C ILE A 5 -10.12 9.13 2.66
N PHE A 6 -8.94 9.71 2.86
CA PHE A 6 -8.22 9.61 4.11
C PHE A 6 -8.61 10.74 5.05
N VAL A 7 -8.88 10.42 6.31
CA VAL A 7 -8.90 11.39 7.41
C VAL A 7 -7.64 11.18 8.21
N ILE A 8 -6.76 12.18 8.28
CA ILE A 8 -5.41 12.01 8.80
C ILE A 8 -5.00 13.17 9.68
N GLY A 9 -4.40 12.82 10.82
CA GLY A 9 -3.75 13.75 11.72
C GLY A 9 -2.34 14.12 11.26
N HIS A 10 -1.64 14.89 12.08
CA HIS A 10 -0.28 15.34 11.80
C HIS A 10 0.75 14.19 11.82
N LYS A 11 1.94 14.49 11.27
CA LYS A 11 3.02 13.53 11.02
C LYS A 11 3.57 12.89 12.30
N ASN A 12 3.58 13.63 13.41
CA ASN A 12 4.03 13.16 14.73
C ASN A 12 2.82 13.12 15.68
N PRO A 13 1.87 12.22 15.45
CA PRO A 13 0.55 12.29 16.05
C PRO A 13 0.60 12.23 17.58
N ASP A 14 -0.15 13.11 18.21
CA ASP A 14 -0.56 13.00 19.61
C ASP A 14 -1.88 12.22 19.71
N THR A 15 -2.43 12.17 20.91
CA THR A 15 -3.70 11.48 21.16
C THR A 15 -4.86 12.15 20.43
N ASP A 16 -4.98 13.48 20.49
CA ASP A 16 -6.13 14.18 19.90
C ASP A 16 -6.17 14.04 18.38
N SER A 17 -5.03 14.17 17.72
CA SER A 17 -4.81 13.91 16.30
C SER A 17 -5.33 12.54 15.83
N ILE A 18 -5.03 11.46 16.56
CA ILE A 18 -5.43 10.08 16.21
C ILE A 18 -6.92 9.85 16.45
N VAL A 19 -7.43 10.24 17.61
CA VAL A 19 -8.85 9.99 17.94
C VAL A 19 -9.77 10.89 17.12
N SER A 20 -9.34 12.12 16.81
CA SER A 20 -10.01 13.02 15.88
C SER A 20 -10.11 12.42 14.49
N ALA A 21 -9.04 11.80 13.98
CA ALA A 21 -9.07 11.15 12.67
C ALA A 21 -10.06 9.96 12.65
N ALA A 22 -10.10 9.17 13.72
CA ALA A 22 -11.03 8.05 13.86
C ALA A 22 -12.50 8.54 13.95
N ALA A 23 -12.77 9.52 14.81
CA ALA A 23 -14.11 10.05 15.04
C ALA A 23 -14.67 10.78 13.82
N TYR A 24 -13.86 11.62 13.17
CA TYR A 24 -14.30 12.35 11.99
C TYR A 24 -14.48 11.43 10.78
N ALA A 25 -13.64 10.41 10.62
CA ALA A 25 -13.89 9.36 9.62
C ALA A 25 -15.23 8.66 9.85
N GLU A 26 -15.60 8.39 11.11
CA GLU A 26 -16.88 7.78 11.44
C GLU A 26 -18.06 8.70 11.12
N LEU A 27 -17.96 9.99 11.46
CA LEU A 27 -18.97 10.98 11.07
C LEU A 27 -19.22 10.98 9.56
N LEU A 28 -18.15 11.05 8.75
CA LEU A 28 -18.26 11.05 7.30
C LEU A 28 -18.92 9.77 6.76
N ARG A 29 -18.63 8.61 7.35
CA ARG A 29 -19.29 7.33 6.99
C ARG A 29 -20.78 7.35 7.33
N LEU A 30 -21.15 7.86 8.51
CA LEU A 30 -22.55 7.99 8.94
C LEU A 30 -23.33 8.99 8.06
N GLN A 31 -22.64 9.97 7.47
CA GLN A 31 -23.19 10.87 6.44
C GLN A 31 -23.31 10.21 5.05
N GLY A 32 -22.93 8.94 4.90
CA GLY A 32 -23.04 8.19 3.65
C GLY A 32 -21.88 8.39 2.67
N ILE A 33 -20.76 8.99 3.10
CA ILE A 33 -19.58 9.17 2.26
C ILE A 33 -18.84 7.82 2.13
N PRO A 34 -18.67 7.26 0.92
CA PRO A 34 -18.06 5.96 0.74
C PRO A 34 -16.52 6.03 0.77
N ASN A 35 -15.87 4.89 1.08
CA ASN A 35 -14.40 4.72 1.03
C ASN A 35 -13.62 5.64 1.98
N VAL A 36 -14.20 6.05 3.11
CA VAL A 36 -13.53 6.84 4.14
C VAL A 36 -12.68 5.96 5.05
N VAL A 37 -11.40 6.30 5.18
CA VAL A 37 -10.39 5.57 5.95
C VAL A 37 -9.77 6.50 6.99
N ALA A 38 -9.87 6.14 8.27
CA ALA A 38 -9.11 6.80 9.33
C ALA A 38 -7.64 6.39 9.23
N ALA A 39 -6.74 7.36 9.24
CA ALA A 39 -5.30 7.14 9.08
C ALA A 39 -4.46 7.88 10.12
N ARG A 40 -3.25 7.37 10.36
CA ARG A 40 -2.18 7.97 11.17
C ARG A 40 -0.85 7.92 10.40
N GLN A 41 0.12 8.75 10.78
CA GLN A 41 1.44 8.79 10.14
C GLN A 41 2.59 8.30 11.01
N GLY A 42 2.49 8.45 12.34
CA GLY A 42 3.58 8.11 13.26
C GLY A 42 3.21 7.01 14.25
N GLU A 43 4.12 6.76 15.19
CA GLU A 43 3.91 5.81 16.29
C GLU A 43 2.73 6.21 17.17
N VAL A 44 2.23 5.23 17.93
CA VAL A 44 1.04 5.41 18.76
C VAL A 44 1.47 5.39 20.21
N TRP A 45 1.16 6.47 20.92
CA TRP A 45 1.44 6.59 22.35
C TRP A 45 0.60 5.60 23.17
N ARG A 46 1.08 5.27 24.37
CA ARG A 46 0.46 4.23 25.23
C ARG A 46 -0.95 4.63 25.64
N GLU A 47 -1.12 5.90 25.99
CA GLU A 47 -2.40 6.49 26.34
C GLU A 47 -3.38 6.47 25.17
N THR A 48 -2.94 6.79 23.94
CA THR A 48 -3.79 6.69 22.76
C THR A 48 -4.24 5.25 22.53
N ARG A 49 -3.33 4.29 22.63
CA ARG A 49 -3.65 2.86 22.50
C ARG A 49 -4.63 2.41 23.58
N TYR A 50 -4.39 2.80 24.82
CA TYR A 50 -5.27 2.51 25.95
C TYR A 50 -6.69 3.04 25.72
N ILE A 51 -6.83 4.29 25.26
CA ILE A 51 -8.12 4.91 24.96
C ILE A 51 -8.85 4.11 23.87
N LEU A 52 -8.18 3.80 22.76
CA LEU A 52 -8.75 3.03 21.65
C LEU A 52 -9.19 1.62 22.09
N ASP A 53 -8.32 0.90 22.82
CA ASP A 53 -8.58 -0.45 23.30
C ASP A 53 -9.74 -0.47 24.31
N ARG A 54 -9.80 0.52 25.21
CA ARG A 54 -10.88 0.66 26.21
C ARG A 54 -12.25 0.74 25.56
N PHE A 55 -12.36 1.47 24.46
CA PHE A 55 -13.63 1.67 23.75
C PHE A 55 -13.82 0.75 22.54
N GLY A 56 -12.89 -0.17 22.28
CA GLY A 56 -12.99 -1.12 21.17
C GLY A 56 -12.92 -0.47 19.79
N VAL A 57 -12.29 0.70 19.67
CA VAL A 57 -12.12 1.40 18.39
C VAL A 57 -10.83 0.91 17.73
N PRO A 58 -10.87 0.45 16.46
CA PRO A 58 -9.67 -0.05 15.80
C PRO A 58 -8.65 1.08 15.59
N LEU A 59 -7.37 0.73 15.76
CA LEU A 59 -6.29 1.66 15.51
C LEU A 59 -6.31 2.14 14.05
N PRO A 60 -6.25 3.47 13.78
CA PRO A 60 -6.18 3.99 12.42
C PRO A 60 -5.01 3.42 11.60
N LEU A 61 -5.22 3.31 10.28
CA LEU A 61 -4.25 2.75 9.35
C LEU A 61 -3.00 3.62 9.29
N LEU A 62 -1.80 3.01 9.33
CA LEU A 62 -0.56 3.74 9.06
C LEU A 62 -0.48 4.11 7.57
N VAL A 63 -0.47 5.40 7.27
CA VAL A 63 -0.37 5.95 5.91
C VAL A 63 0.69 7.04 5.91
N GLU A 64 1.88 6.72 5.41
CA GLU A 64 2.99 7.68 5.31
C GLU A 64 2.95 8.50 4.02
N ASP A 65 2.23 8.03 3.00
CA ASP A 65 2.18 8.60 1.66
C ASP A 65 0.81 8.35 1.02
N VAL A 66 0.16 9.43 0.55
CA VAL A 66 -1.16 9.38 -0.09
C VAL A 66 -1.10 9.38 -1.62
N ARG A 67 0.09 9.40 -2.22
CA ARG A 67 0.23 9.33 -3.68
C ARG A 67 -0.37 8.03 -4.21
N PRO A 68 -1.05 8.10 -5.37
CA PRO A 68 -1.55 6.90 -6.03
C PRO A 68 -0.41 5.96 -6.41
N ARG A 69 -0.68 4.66 -6.30
CA ARG A 69 0.22 3.56 -6.66
C ARG A 69 -0.38 2.73 -7.79
N ALA A 70 0.38 1.76 -8.30
CA ALA A 70 -0.08 0.86 -9.36
C ALA A 70 -1.43 0.21 -9.05
N ARG A 71 -1.64 -0.24 -7.80
CA ARG A 71 -2.92 -0.82 -7.35
C ARG A 71 -4.13 0.11 -7.50
N ASP A 72 -3.91 1.43 -7.46
CA ASP A 72 -5.00 2.41 -7.50
C ASP A 72 -5.45 2.71 -8.94
N VAL A 73 -4.58 2.44 -9.92
CA VAL A 73 -4.84 2.70 -11.35
C VAL A 73 -4.98 1.43 -12.19
N MET A 74 -4.56 0.27 -11.68
CA MET A 74 -4.60 -0.97 -12.44
C MET A 74 -6.03 -1.48 -12.67
N THR A 75 -6.20 -2.20 -13.78
CA THR A 75 -7.32 -3.14 -13.91
C THR A 75 -6.97 -4.38 -13.10
N ALA A 76 -7.67 -4.58 -11.99
CA ALA A 76 -7.55 -5.77 -11.16
C ALA A 76 -8.16 -6.99 -11.86
N ASP A 77 -7.69 -8.18 -11.49
CA ASP A 77 -8.16 -9.47 -12.01
C ASP A 77 -8.24 -9.49 -13.55
N PRO A 78 -7.11 -9.22 -14.24
CA PRO A 78 -7.13 -9.12 -15.69
C PRO A 78 -7.47 -10.46 -16.31
N ILE A 79 -8.03 -10.41 -17.51
CA ILE A 79 -8.18 -11.60 -18.34
C ILE A 79 -6.77 -12.09 -18.68
N VAL A 80 -6.53 -13.38 -18.47
CA VAL A 80 -5.23 -14.04 -18.66
C VAL A 80 -5.38 -15.25 -19.58
N GLY A 81 -4.32 -15.63 -20.29
CA GLY A 81 -4.26 -16.91 -21.01
C GLY A 81 -3.26 -17.89 -20.42
N ARG A 82 -3.28 -19.13 -20.92
CA ARG A 82 -2.30 -20.17 -20.58
C ARG A 82 -1.31 -20.42 -21.72
N THR A 83 -0.14 -20.92 -21.38
CA THR A 83 0.96 -21.16 -22.35
C THR A 83 0.64 -22.20 -23.42
N ASP A 84 -0.25 -23.15 -23.12
CA ASP A 84 -0.67 -24.25 -23.97
C ASP A 84 -1.90 -23.92 -24.84
N GLU A 85 -2.65 -22.87 -24.51
CA GLU A 85 -3.79 -22.42 -25.30
C GLU A 85 -3.39 -21.99 -26.72
N SER A 86 -4.25 -22.24 -27.70
CA SER A 86 -4.03 -21.80 -29.07
C SER A 86 -4.02 -20.28 -29.21
N ALA A 87 -3.24 -19.79 -30.18
CA ALA A 87 -3.27 -18.39 -30.56
C ALA A 87 -4.68 -17.93 -30.94
N TYR A 88 -5.49 -18.79 -31.57
CA TYR A 88 -6.88 -18.51 -31.89
C TYR A 88 -7.71 -18.13 -30.66
N CYS A 89 -7.63 -18.92 -29.58
CA CYS A 89 -8.41 -18.72 -28.36
C CYS A 89 -8.01 -17.45 -27.64
N VAL A 90 -6.71 -17.19 -27.57
CA VAL A 90 -6.15 -15.95 -27.03
C VAL A 90 -6.60 -14.74 -27.86
N GLY A 91 -6.52 -14.81 -29.18
CA GLY A 91 -6.93 -13.72 -30.08
C GLY A 91 -8.43 -13.46 -30.03
N ARG A 92 -9.24 -14.52 -29.92
CA ARG A 92 -10.69 -14.44 -29.71
C ARG A 92 -11.02 -13.66 -28.43
N ARG A 93 -10.37 -13.99 -27.31
CA ARG A 93 -10.57 -13.30 -26.02
C ARG A 93 -10.13 -11.83 -26.06
N LEU A 94 -8.99 -11.52 -26.69
CA LEU A 94 -8.57 -10.12 -26.90
C LEU A 94 -9.66 -9.31 -27.60
N ARG A 95 -10.27 -9.87 -28.66
CA ARG A 95 -11.33 -9.22 -29.44
C ARG A 95 -12.66 -9.13 -28.68
N GLU A 96 -13.13 -10.22 -28.09
CA GLU A 96 -14.42 -10.31 -27.39
C GLU A 96 -14.46 -9.35 -26.20
N HIS A 97 -13.38 -9.30 -25.42
CA HIS A 97 -13.28 -8.43 -24.25
C HIS A 97 -12.72 -7.04 -24.57
N ARG A 98 -12.41 -6.75 -25.85
CA ARG A 98 -11.88 -5.46 -26.33
C ARG A 98 -10.62 -5.00 -25.58
N ILE A 99 -9.77 -5.95 -25.19
CA ILE A 99 -8.50 -5.69 -24.51
C ILE A 99 -7.33 -5.72 -25.50
N ARG A 100 -6.30 -4.92 -25.25
CA ARG A 100 -5.16 -4.75 -26.18
C ARG A 100 -3.96 -5.64 -25.86
N ALA A 101 -3.88 -6.12 -24.64
CA ALA A 101 -2.80 -6.94 -24.14
C ALA A 101 -3.37 -7.93 -23.11
N MET A 102 -2.79 -9.12 -23.06
CA MET A 102 -3.20 -10.20 -22.18
C MET A 102 -1.97 -10.89 -21.60
N PRO A 103 -1.82 -10.92 -20.26
CA PRO A 103 -0.81 -11.72 -19.60
C PRO A 103 -1.05 -13.22 -19.86
N VAL A 104 0.03 -13.97 -20.06
CA VAL A 104 0.00 -15.42 -20.24
C VAL A 104 0.65 -16.06 -19.02
N LEU A 105 -0.03 -17.04 -18.42
CA LEU A 105 0.39 -17.75 -17.22
C LEU A 105 0.92 -19.14 -17.56
N ASP A 106 1.89 -19.61 -16.78
CA ASP A 106 2.35 -21.00 -16.81
C ASP A 106 1.41 -21.93 -16.00
N GLY A 107 1.87 -23.17 -15.77
CA GLY A 107 1.15 -24.18 -15.00
C GLY A 107 1.13 -23.92 -13.49
N ASP A 108 1.98 -23.02 -12.98
CA ASP A 108 2.07 -22.65 -11.56
C ASP A 108 1.35 -21.31 -11.28
N ASP A 109 0.49 -20.84 -12.21
CA ASP A 109 -0.21 -19.56 -12.15
C ASP A 109 0.71 -18.31 -12.12
N ARG A 110 1.96 -18.45 -12.58
CA ARG A 110 2.92 -17.34 -12.66
C ARG A 110 2.95 -16.73 -14.05
N LEU A 111 3.34 -15.46 -14.13
CA LEU A 111 3.50 -14.76 -15.41
C LEU A 111 4.60 -15.42 -16.25
N ALA A 112 4.21 -16.01 -17.38
CA ALA A 112 5.11 -16.62 -18.36
C ALA A 112 5.40 -15.71 -19.57
N GLY A 113 4.48 -14.81 -19.90
CA GLY A 113 4.64 -13.91 -21.03
C GLY A 113 3.52 -12.89 -21.21
N LEU A 114 3.62 -12.09 -22.25
CA LEU A 114 2.63 -11.08 -22.64
C LEU A 114 2.30 -11.22 -24.11
N VAL A 115 1.02 -11.13 -24.45
CA VAL A 115 0.54 -11.10 -25.83
C VAL A 115 -0.26 -9.83 -26.05
N THR A 116 -0.01 -9.17 -27.17
CA THR A 116 -0.71 -7.96 -27.60
C THR A 116 -1.40 -8.18 -28.94
N VAL A 117 -2.39 -7.34 -29.25
CA VAL A 117 -3.04 -7.36 -30.56
C VAL A 117 -2.04 -7.18 -31.72
N SER A 118 -0.94 -6.46 -31.49
CA SER A 118 0.11 -6.28 -32.49
C SER A 118 0.90 -7.56 -32.79
N ASP A 119 1.02 -8.47 -31.82
CA ASP A 119 1.70 -9.76 -32.04
C ASP A 119 0.92 -10.64 -33.03
N PHE A 120 -0.41 -10.51 -33.07
CA PHE A 120 -1.26 -11.25 -34.01
C PHE A 120 -1.07 -10.86 -35.48
N ALA A 121 -0.64 -9.63 -35.75
CA ALA A 121 -0.29 -9.24 -37.11
C ALA A 121 0.89 -10.08 -37.63
N ARG A 122 1.90 -10.29 -36.77
CA ARG A 122 3.06 -11.15 -37.08
C ARG A 122 2.64 -12.61 -37.28
N ILE A 123 1.83 -13.16 -36.36
CA ILE A 123 1.34 -14.55 -36.45
C ILE A 123 0.64 -14.82 -37.78
N LEU A 124 -0.19 -13.87 -38.23
CA LEU A 124 -0.97 -14.02 -39.46
C LEU A 124 -0.15 -13.78 -40.74
N LEU A 125 0.93 -13.01 -40.67
CA LEU A 125 1.80 -12.72 -41.82
C LEU A 125 2.87 -13.79 -42.01
N ASP A 126 3.51 -14.24 -40.92
CA ASP A 126 4.63 -15.18 -40.96
C ASP A 126 4.15 -16.59 -41.35
N GLY A 127 3.00 -17.04 -40.83
CA GLY A 127 2.46 -18.38 -41.12
C GLY A 127 1.95 -18.63 -42.55
N LEU A 128 2.17 -17.71 -43.49
CA LEU A 128 1.82 -17.89 -44.91
C LEU A 128 2.94 -18.56 -45.73
N ASP A 129 4.14 -18.74 -45.16
CA ASP A 129 5.25 -19.42 -45.82
C ASP A 129 5.15 -20.95 -45.75
N ARG A 130 5.39 -21.60 -46.89
CA ARG A 130 5.23 -23.05 -47.07
C ARG A 130 6.15 -23.88 -46.15
N ASP A 131 7.36 -23.38 -45.91
CA ASP A 131 8.35 -24.06 -45.07
C ASP A 131 8.02 -23.95 -43.57
N GLU A 132 7.26 -22.92 -43.16
CA GLU A 132 6.81 -22.77 -41.77
C GLU A 132 5.62 -23.68 -41.42
N MET A 133 4.77 -24.03 -42.41
CA MET A 133 3.66 -24.97 -42.22
C MET A 133 4.11 -26.39 -41.84
N ASP A 134 5.34 -26.77 -42.21
CA ASP A 134 5.98 -28.05 -41.87
C ASP A 134 6.59 -28.07 -40.45
N HIS A 135 6.39 -26.98 -39.67
CA HIS A 135 6.90 -26.82 -38.30
C HIS A 135 5.86 -26.32 -37.29
N ILE A 136 4.57 -26.30 -37.66
CA ILE A 136 3.48 -25.89 -36.77
C ILE A 136 3.31 -26.97 -35.68
N PRO A 137 3.50 -26.65 -34.39
CA PRO A 137 3.21 -27.58 -33.32
C PRO A 137 1.73 -27.99 -33.34
N LEU A 138 1.47 -29.28 -33.55
CA LEU A 138 0.11 -29.79 -33.71
C LEU A 138 -0.40 -30.45 -32.43
N ASP A 139 -1.30 -29.76 -31.73
CA ASP A 139 -2.10 -30.35 -30.66
C ASP A 139 -3.54 -30.57 -31.12
N ILE A 140 -4.07 -31.78 -30.92
CA ILE A 140 -5.42 -32.15 -31.38
C ILE A 140 -6.49 -31.31 -30.70
N GLY A 141 -6.34 -30.98 -29.41
CA GLY A 141 -7.31 -30.15 -28.68
C GLY A 141 -7.39 -28.76 -29.27
N ASN A 142 -6.24 -28.10 -29.41
CA ASN A 142 -6.13 -26.77 -30.00
C ASN A 142 -6.64 -26.73 -31.44
N ILE A 143 -6.32 -27.76 -32.26
CA ILE A 143 -6.77 -27.85 -33.64
C ILE A 143 -8.30 -27.91 -33.71
N VAL A 144 -8.90 -28.83 -32.94
CA VAL A 144 -10.36 -29.03 -32.92
C VAL A 144 -11.07 -27.74 -32.49
N GLU A 145 -10.60 -27.06 -31.44
CA GLU A 145 -11.21 -25.79 -31.01
C GLU A 145 -11.04 -24.70 -32.08
N THR A 146 -9.84 -24.57 -32.65
CA THR A 146 -9.50 -23.49 -33.59
C THR A 146 -10.26 -23.59 -34.91
N VAL A 147 -10.46 -24.81 -35.44
CA VAL A 147 -11.22 -25.03 -36.68
C VAL A 147 -12.73 -25.21 -36.42
N GLY A 148 -13.20 -25.06 -35.17
CA GLY A 148 -14.58 -25.34 -34.79
C GLY A 148 -15.02 -26.77 -35.12
N GLY A 149 -14.08 -27.71 -35.04
CA GLY A 149 -14.24 -29.08 -35.53
C GLY A 149 -14.87 -30.04 -34.51
N ARG A 150 -15.23 -31.23 -35.00
CA ARG A 150 -15.70 -32.36 -34.21
C ARG A 150 -14.79 -33.57 -34.42
N VAL A 151 -14.31 -34.17 -33.34
CA VAL A 151 -13.57 -35.43 -33.40
C VAL A 151 -14.57 -36.57 -33.66
N LEU A 152 -14.41 -37.26 -34.79
CA LEU A 152 -15.20 -38.43 -35.18
C LEU A 152 -14.55 -39.73 -34.71
N VAL A 153 -13.21 -39.78 -34.80
CA VAL A 153 -12.37 -40.88 -34.31
C VAL A 153 -11.14 -40.28 -33.63
N ARG A 154 -10.78 -40.77 -32.45
CA ARG A 154 -9.57 -40.34 -31.74
C ARG A 154 -8.58 -41.50 -31.69
N ALA A 155 -7.36 -41.26 -32.18
CA ALA A 155 -6.26 -42.20 -32.00
C ALA A 155 -5.77 -42.18 -30.54
N THR A 156 -5.28 -43.32 -30.05
CA THR A 156 -4.71 -43.47 -28.71
C THR A 156 -3.22 -43.79 -28.77
N GLY A 157 -2.42 -43.14 -27.93
CA GLY A 157 -0.98 -43.41 -27.82
C GLY A 157 -0.16 -43.07 -29.06
N ARG A 158 -0.72 -42.31 -30.00
CA ARG A 158 -0.09 -41.92 -31.26
C ARG A 158 0.39 -40.47 -31.20
N ARG A 159 1.64 -40.24 -31.60
CA ARG A 159 2.20 -38.89 -31.75
C ARG A 159 1.86 -38.34 -33.14
N LEU A 160 1.40 -37.10 -33.19
CA LEU A 160 1.23 -36.37 -34.45
C LEU A 160 2.54 -35.65 -34.77
N ARG A 161 3.00 -35.75 -36.01
CA ARG A 161 4.15 -35.00 -36.52
C ARG A 161 3.68 -33.61 -36.94
N ASP A 162 4.49 -32.60 -36.65
CA ASP A 162 4.22 -31.17 -36.85
C ASP A 162 4.23 -30.75 -38.34
N LYS A 163 3.51 -31.48 -39.20
CA LYS A 163 3.45 -31.29 -40.64
C LYS A 163 2.03 -31.42 -41.14
N VAL A 164 1.59 -30.45 -41.94
CA VAL A 164 0.26 -30.37 -42.52
C VAL A 164 0.33 -30.46 -44.03
N LEU A 165 -0.37 -31.44 -44.62
CA LEU A 165 -0.48 -31.58 -46.08
C LEU A 165 -1.93 -31.40 -46.56
N VAL A 166 -2.14 -30.47 -47.49
CA VAL A 166 -3.44 -30.24 -48.11
C VAL A 166 -3.59 -31.13 -49.36
N ALA A 167 -4.54 -32.07 -49.34
CA ALA A 167 -4.81 -32.99 -50.43
C ALA A 167 -5.95 -32.48 -51.33
N ALA A 168 -5.64 -31.50 -52.19
CA ALA A 168 -6.53 -30.97 -53.22
C ALA A 168 -6.30 -31.60 -54.62
N MET A 169 -5.55 -32.70 -54.68
CA MET A 169 -5.01 -33.32 -55.90
C MET A 169 -5.65 -34.68 -56.20
N SER A 170 -5.24 -35.33 -57.30
CA SER A 170 -5.68 -36.69 -57.63
C SER A 170 -5.20 -37.71 -56.58
N VAL A 171 -5.90 -38.84 -56.46
CA VAL A 171 -5.56 -39.91 -55.50
C VAL A 171 -4.14 -40.44 -55.70
N GLU A 172 -3.68 -40.55 -56.94
CA GLU A 172 -2.31 -40.97 -57.23
C GLU A 172 -1.27 -39.97 -56.70
N SER A 173 -1.55 -38.67 -56.82
CA SER A 173 -0.69 -37.64 -56.26
C SER A 173 -0.71 -37.61 -54.74
N VAL A 174 -1.86 -37.95 -54.12
CA VAL A 174 -1.98 -38.17 -52.67
C VAL A 174 -1.10 -39.35 -52.26
N ARG A 175 -1.23 -40.52 -52.91
CA ARG A 175 -0.46 -41.73 -52.62
C ARG A 175 1.06 -41.49 -52.60
N GLN A 176 1.57 -40.65 -53.50
CA GLN A 176 2.99 -40.31 -53.60
C GLN A 176 3.49 -39.35 -52.50
N ARG A 177 2.59 -38.66 -51.79
CA ARG A 177 2.92 -37.61 -50.81
C ARG A 177 2.46 -37.92 -49.39
N VAL A 178 1.68 -38.99 -49.19
CA VAL A 178 1.30 -39.44 -47.85
C VAL A 178 2.57 -39.85 -47.10
N GLU A 179 2.73 -39.29 -45.92
CA GLU A 179 3.81 -39.63 -45.00
C GLU A 179 3.19 -40.09 -43.67
N PRO A 180 3.82 -41.02 -42.95
CA PRO A 180 3.31 -41.47 -41.66
C PRO A 180 3.27 -40.32 -40.65
N ASP A 181 2.27 -40.37 -39.77
CA ASP A 181 2.08 -39.48 -38.62
C ASP A 181 1.86 -37.99 -38.93
N ILE A 182 1.73 -37.56 -40.20
CA ILE A 182 1.34 -36.17 -40.51
C ILE A 182 -0.16 -35.92 -40.34
N MET A 183 -0.54 -34.64 -40.34
CA MET A 183 -1.92 -34.22 -40.55
C MET A 183 -2.19 -34.01 -42.05
N MET A 184 -3.30 -34.54 -42.55
CA MET A 184 -3.80 -34.23 -43.89
C MET A 184 -5.16 -33.52 -43.85
N VAL A 185 -5.32 -32.49 -44.70
CA VAL A 185 -6.57 -31.74 -44.86
C VAL A 185 -7.16 -32.04 -46.23
N MET A 186 -8.41 -32.49 -46.29
CA MET A 186 -9.06 -32.89 -47.55
C MET A 186 -10.59 -32.79 -47.52
N GLY A 187 -11.21 -32.97 -48.69
CA GLY A 187 -12.67 -33.01 -48.86
C GLY A 187 -13.27 -34.41 -48.63
N ASP A 188 -14.42 -34.65 -49.23
CA ASP A 188 -15.27 -35.85 -49.08
C ASP A 188 -14.91 -37.03 -50.00
N ARG A 189 -13.84 -36.92 -50.78
CA ARG A 189 -13.36 -38.01 -51.64
C ARG A 189 -12.87 -39.22 -50.85
N GLU A 190 -13.76 -40.22 -50.68
CA GLU A 190 -13.48 -41.43 -49.90
C GLU A 190 -12.27 -42.23 -50.41
N ASP A 191 -12.08 -42.27 -51.74
CA ASP A 191 -10.93 -42.94 -52.37
C ASP A 191 -9.60 -42.34 -51.89
N ALA A 192 -9.53 -41.02 -51.79
CA ALA A 192 -8.37 -40.31 -51.27
C ALA A 192 -8.26 -40.43 -49.75
N GLN A 193 -9.38 -40.38 -49.01
CA GLN A 193 -9.40 -40.55 -47.54
C GLN A 193 -8.85 -41.93 -47.14
N ARG A 194 -9.27 -42.99 -47.86
CA ARG A 194 -8.79 -44.36 -47.66
C ARG A 194 -7.28 -44.46 -47.85
N VAL A 195 -6.76 -43.90 -48.95
CA VAL A 195 -5.30 -43.89 -49.22
C VAL A 195 -4.52 -43.16 -48.12
N ALA A 196 -5.03 -42.05 -47.59
CA ALA A 196 -4.39 -41.34 -46.49
C ALA A 196 -4.36 -42.20 -45.20
N ILE A 197 -5.48 -42.82 -44.82
CA ILE A 197 -5.56 -43.66 -43.62
C ILE A 197 -4.68 -44.91 -43.75
N GLU A 198 -4.68 -45.57 -44.92
CA GLU A 198 -3.84 -46.74 -45.18
C GLU A 198 -2.34 -46.43 -45.17
N GLY A 199 -1.97 -45.22 -45.59
CA GLY A 199 -0.61 -44.70 -45.49
C GLY A 199 -0.21 -44.24 -44.08
N ASN A 200 -1.03 -44.52 -43.06
CA ASN A 200 -0.74 -44.32 -41.64
C ASN A 200 -0.50 -42.84 -41.27
N VAL A 201 -1.26 -41.91 -41.82
CA VAL A 201 -1.29 -40.51 -41.33
C VAL A 201 -1.68 -40.45 -39.86
N GLY A 202 -1.24 -39.42 -39.13
CA GLY A 202 -1.57 -39.25 -37.71
C GLY A 202 -2.97 -38.68 -37.50
N ALA A 203 -3.38 -37.76 -38.38
CA ALA A 203 -4.70 -37.16 -38.35
C ALA A 203 -5.22 -36.79 -39.75
N LEU A 204 -6.55 -36.83 -39.90
CA LEU A 204 -7.25 -36.45 -41.11
C LEU A 204 -8.34 -35.42 -40.77
N VAL A 205 -8.30 -34.26 -41.42
CA VAL A 205 -9.30 -33.20 -41.29
C VAL A 205 -10.16 -33.16 -42.56
N ILE A 206 -11.44 -33.51 -42.42
CA ILE A 206 -12.43 -33.46 -43.50
C ILE A 206 -13.15 -32.11 -43.45
N THR A 207 -13.11 -31.36 -44.55
CA THR A 207 -13.57 -29.97 -44.59
C THR A 207 -14.99 -29.83 -45.13
N GLY A 208 -15.64 -28.69 -44.84
CA GLY A 208 -16.94 -28.31 -45.39
C GLY A 208 -18.17 -28.88 -44.65
N GLY A 209 -17.99 -29.45 -43.46
CA GLY A 209 -19.09 -30.06 -42.69
C GLY A 209 -19.71 -31.28 -43.37
N LEU A 210 -18.95 -31.92 -44.26
CA LEU A 210 -19.42 -33.05 -45.07
C LEU A 210 -19.50 -34.34 -44.22
N PRO A 211 -20.46 -35.23 -44.50
CA PRO A 211 -20.56 -36.50 -43.80
C PRO A 211 -19.36 -37.39 -44.12
N VAL A 212 -18.97 -38.22 -43.15
CA VAL A 212 -17.93 -39.24 -43.33
C VAL A 212 -18.57 -40.61 -43.16
N SER A 213 -18.33 -41.53 -44.09
CA SER A 213 -18.96 -42.86 -44.08
C SER A 213 -18.45 -43.74 -42.94
N ASP A 214 -19.29 -44.70 -42.55
CA ASP A 214 -18.97 -45.68 -41.52
C ASP A 214 -17.74 -46.53 -41.88
N GLU A 215 -17.53 -46.81 -43.17
CA GLU A 215 -16.35 -47.52 -43.66
C GLU A 215 -15.05 -46.77 -43.35
N ILE A 216 -15.02 -45.46 -43.65
CA ILE A 216 -13.86 -44.62 -43.37
C ILE A 216 -13.63 -44.48 -41.87
N MET A 217 -14.69 -44.31 -41.08
CA MET A 217 -14.57 -44.26 -39.62
C MET A 217 -14.07 -45.58 -39.03
N ALA A 218 -14.55 -46.72 -39.53
CA ALA A 218 -14.09 -48.04 -39.12
C ALA A 218 -12.61 -48.25 -39.47
N LEU A 219 -12.20 -47.86 -40.67
CA LEU A 219 -10.81 -47.94 -41.12
C LEU A 219 -9.90 -47.04 -40.27
N ALA A 220 -10.32 -45.81 -39.96
CA ALA A 220 -9.58 -44.90 -39.10
C ALA A 220 -9.39 -45.49 -37.68
N ARG A 221 -10.42 -46.13 -37.11
CA ARG A 221 -10.31 -46.85 -35.82
C ARG A 221 -9.32 -48.00 -35.92
N GLN A 222 -9.40 -48.81 -36.98
CA GLN A 222 -8.53 -49.95 -37.19
C GLN A 222 -7.07 -49.54 -37.35
N ARG A 223 -6.80 -48.44 -38.05
CA ARG A 223 -5.44 -47.91 -38.30
C ARG A 223 -4.95 -46.94 -37.24
N ASN A 224 -5.73 -46.70 -36.18
CA ASN A 224 -5.41 -45.76 -35.11
C ASN A 224 -5.08 -44.35 -35.65
N VAL A 225 -5.98 -43.80 -36.47
CA VAL A 225 -5.87 -42.47 -37.10
C VAL A 225 -6.94 -41.55 -36.51
N THR A 226 -6.57 -40.33 -36.15
CA THR A 226 -7.53 -39.32 -35.67
C THR A 226 -8.30 -38.74 -36.85
N LEU A 227 -9.63 -38.73 -36.78
CA LEU A 227 -10.50 -38.15 -37.80
C LEU A 227 -11.28 -36.97 -37.22
N ILE A 228 -11.14 -35.80 -37.86
CA ILE A 228 -11.75 -34.53 -37.45
C ILE A 228 -12.61 -34.02 -38.60
N SER A 229 -13.85 -33.64 -38.31
CA SER A 229 -14.70 -32.89 -39.25
C SER A 229 -14.62 -31.41 -38.93
N SER A 230 -14.34 -30.57 -39.93
CA SER A 230 -14.37 -29.11 -39.84
C SER A 230 -15.58 -28.57 -40.61
N PRO A 231 -16.38 -27.66 -40.02
CA PRO A 231 -17.48 -27.00 -40.72
C PRO A 231 -16.99 -26.04 -41.81
N HIS A 232 -15.70 -25.68 -41.80
CA HIS A 232 -15.12 -24.72 -42.72
C HIS A 232 -14.61 -25.39 -44.00
N HIS A 233 -14.69 -24.70 -45.14
CA HIS A 233 -14.04 -25.15 -46.38
C HIS A 233 -12.50 -25.21 -46.22
N THR A 234 -11.82 -25.87 -47.17
CA THR A 234 -10.38 -26.17 -47.09
C THR A 234 -9.52 -24.94 -46.84
N PHE A 235 -9.71 -23.85 -47.58
CA PHE A 235 -8.93 -22.62 -47.39
C PHE A 235 -9.06 -22.05 -45.98
N SER A 236 -10.29 -21.91 -45.48
CA SER A 236 -10.54 -21.39 -44.13
C SER A 236 -10.00 -22.31 -43.05
N THR A 237 -10.12 -23.63 -43.22
CA THR A 237 -9.55 -24.62 -42.29
C THR A 237 -8.04 -24.45 -42.21
N VAL A 238 -7.34 -24.38 -43.35
CA VAL A 238 -5.88 -24.22 -43.40
C VAL A 238 -5.45 -22.90 -42.76
N ARG A 239 -6.13 -21.79 -43.07
CA ARG A 239 -5.83 -20.50 -42.43
C ARG A 239 -6.01 -20.51 -40.91
N LEU A 240 -7.01 -21.24 -40.41
CA LEU A 240 -7.26 -21.36 -38.97
C LEU A 240 -6.22 -22.26 -38.30
N LEU A 241 -5.77 -23.33 -38.96
CA LEU A 241 -4.73 -24.22 -38.42
C LEU A 241 -3.45 -23.46 -38.02
N ASN A 242 -3.08 -22.39 -38.72
CA ASN A 242 -1.95 -21.55 -38.31
C ASN A 242 -2.12 -20.91 -36.92
N LEU A 243 -3.36 -20.70 -36.50
CA LEU A 243 -3.70 -20.17 -35.17
C LEU A 243 -3.89 -21.26 -34.12
N SER A 244 -3.76 -22.56 -34.46
CA SER A 244 -3.85 -23.65 -33.47
C SER A 244 -2.57 -23.83 -32.67
N THR A 245 -1.46 -23.23 -33.10
CA THR A 245 -0.19 -23.25 -32.37
C THR A 245 -0.37 -22.69 -30.94
N PRO A 246 0.21 -23.34 -29.92
CA PRO A 246 0.21 -22.80 -28.56
C PRO A 246 0.78 -21.39 -28.50
N ILE A 247 0.14 -20.51 -27.74
CA ILE A 247 0.49 -19.09 -27.68
C ILE A 247 1.91 -18.86 -27.14
N SER A 248 2.46 -19.81 -26.38
CA SER A 248 3.84 -19.79 -25.89
C SER A 248 4.91 -19.68 -26.96
N PHE A 249 4.60 -19.99 -28.22
CA PHE A 249 5.50 -19.79 -29.36
C PHE A 249 5.57 -18.34 -29.84
N PHE A 250 4.52 -17.56 -29.60
CA PHE A 250 4.40 -16.19 -30.13
C PHE A 250 4.49 -15.10 -29.05
N MET A 251 4.21 -15.46 -27.80
CA MET A 251 4.21 -14.51 -26.69
C MET A 251 5.58 -13.87 -26.46
N GLN A 252 5.57 -12.64 -25.96
CA GLN A 252 6.76 -11.97 -25.48
C GLN A 252 7.16 -12.58 -24.13
N ARG A 253 8.38 -13.10 -24.03
CA ARG A 253 8.90 -13.74 -22.80
C ARG A 253 9.57 -12.73 -21.86
N GLU A 254 10.27 -11.75 -22.41
CA GLU A 254 10.87 -10.65 -21.66
C GLU A 254 9.83 -9.56 -21.40
N VAL A 255 9.10 -9.68 -20.29
CA VAL A 255 8.00 -8.78 -19.94
C VAL A 255 8.42 -7.85 -18.82
N LEU A 256 8.33 -6.53 -19.05
CA LEU A 256 8.41 -5.56 -17.96
C LEU A 256 7.17 -5.67 -17.09
N THR A 257 7.37 -5.79 -15.78
CA THR A 257 6.30 -5.89 -14.79
C THR A 257 6.31 -4.74 -13.79
N ALA A 258 5.18 -4.55 -13.13
CA ALA A 258 5.02 -3.63 -12.01
C ALA A 258 4.69 -4.39 -10.72
N ARG A 259 4.97 -3.77 -9.57
CA ARG A 259 4.45 -4.20 -8.26
C ARG A 259 3.22 -3.38 -7.88
N PRO A 260 2.29 -3.90 -7.05
CA PRO A 260 1.12 -3.14 -6.59
C PRO A 260 1.48 -1.80 -5.94
N ASP A 261 2.63 -1.73 -5.27
CA ASP A 261 3.12 -0.55 -4.55
C ASP A 261 3.99 0.40 -5.39
N ASP A 262 4.27 0.07 -6.66
CA ASP A 262 5.06 0.93 -7.55
C ASP A 262 4.40 2.31 -7.69
N SER A 263 5.21 3.37 -7.64
CA SER A 263 4.76 4.75 -7.86
C SER A 263 4.34 4.97 -9.31
N LEU A 264 3.46 5.96 -9.55
CA LEU A 264 3.05 6.28 -10.92
C LEU A 264 4.22 6.68 -11.82
N ASP A 265 5.25 7.32 -11.29
CA ASP A 265 6.44 7.67 -12.09
C ASP A 265 7.25 6.45 -12.51
N ALA A 266 7.39 5.45 -11.63
CA ALA A 266 8.00 4.17 -12.00
C ALA A 266 7.19 3.48 -13.11
N LEU A 267 5.85 3.53 -13.04
CA LEU A 267 4.98 3.02 -14.10
C LEU A 267 5.15 3.80 -15.41
N ARG A 268 5.20 5.14 -15.38
CA ARG A 268 5.43 5.98 -16.58
C ARG A 268 6.73 5.60 -17.27
N HIS A 269 7.81 5.44 -16.51
CA HIS A 269 9.11 5.05 -17.04
C HIS A 269 9.03 3.67 -17.73
N LYS A 270 8.47 2.66 -17.07
CA LYS A 270 8.29 1.31 -17.65
C LYS A 270 7.33 1.33 -18.86
N LEU A 271 6.25 2.10 -18.81
CA LEU A 271 5.24 2.21 -19.87
C LEU A 271 5.75 2.94 -21.13
N SER A 272 6.82 3.72 -21.01
CA SER A 272 7.50 4.32 -22.17
C SER A 272 8.06 3.23 -23.11
N ARG A 273 8.53 2.11 -22.55
CA ARG A 273 9.13 0.98 -23.27
C ARG A 273 8.13 -0.11 -23.63
N GLN A 274 7.12 -0.36 -22.80
CA GLN A 274 6.09 -1.39 -23.02
C GLN A 274 4.70 -0.78 -22.85
N ARG A 275 3.77 -0.99 -23.78
CA ARG A 275 2.46 -0.27 -23.76
C ARG A 275 1.52 -0.68 -22.61
N SER A 276 1.75 -1.85 -22.03
CA SER A 276 0.96 -2.40 -20.92
C SER A 276 1.88 -3.23 -20.03
N LEU A 277 1.73 -3.13 -18.72
CA LEU A 277 2.55 -3.81 -17.71
C LEU A 277 1.64 -4.73 -16.90
N PRO A 278 1.89 -6.05 -16.89
CA PRO A 278 1.33 -6.91 -15.85
C PRO A 278 1.83 -6.45 -14.47
N VAL A 279 0.91 -6.38 -13.52
CA VAL A 279 1.20 -6.15 -12.11
C VAL A 279 1.26 -7.51 -11.42
N VAL A 280 2.37 -7.79 -10.75
CA VAL A 280 2.63 -9.10 -10.13
C VAL A 280 2.92 -8.99 -8.63
N ASP A 281 2.40 -9.93 -7.85
CA ASP A 281 2.68 -10.09 -6.42
C ASP A 281 4.07 -10.69 -6.16
N GLU A 282 4.50 -10.77 -4.90
CA GLU A 282 5.84 -11.26 -4.52
C GLU A 282 6.15 -12.65 -5.07
N GLU A 283 5.13 -13.52 -5.20
CA GLU A 283 5.23 -14.88 -5.75
C GLU A 283 5.26 -14.95 -7.28
N GLY A 284 5.09 -13.81 -7.98
CA GLY A 284 5.09 -13.71 -9.43
C GLY A 284 3.74 -13.97 -10.11
N ARG A 285 2.65 -14.02 -9.33
CA ARG A 285 1.30 -14.17 -9.85
C ARG A 285 0.74 -12.83 -10.31
N VAL A 286 -0.06 -12.85 -11.37
CA VAL A 286 -0.64 -11.65 -11.95
C VAL A 286 -1.86 -11.20 -11.12
N VAL A 287 -1.77 -10.00 -10.55
CA VAL A 287 -2.84 -9.37 -9.74
C VAL A 287 -3.51 -8.18 -10.45
N GLY A 288 -2.92 -7.73 -11.57
CA GLY A 288 -3.44 -6.58 -12.30
C GLY A 288 -2.74 -6.35 -13.64
N ILE A 289 -3.23 -5.37 -14.39
CA ILE A 289 -2.55 -4.82 -15.57
C ILE A 289 -2.72 -3.30 -15.62
N VAL A 290 -1.64 -2.58 -15.95
CA VAL A 290 -1.64 -1.13 -16.15
C VAL A 290 -1.26 -0.81 -17.58
N SER A 291 -1.97 0.12 -18.20
CA SER A 291 -1.70 0.65 -19.54
C SER A 291 -1.46 2.15 -19.50
N ARG A 292 -0.93 2.72 -20.59
CA ARG A 292 -0.74 4.18 -20.70
C ARG A 292 -2.03 4.98 -20.49
N SER A 293 -3.17 4.44 -20.92
CA SER A 293 -4.46 5.12 -20.75
C SER A 293 -4.89 5.24 -19.29
N ASP A 294 -4.48 4.29 -18.45
CA ASP A 294 -4.84 4.29 -17.02
C ASP A 294 -4.12 5.41 -16.26
N LEU A 295 -3.02 5.93 -16.81
CA LEU A 295 -2.27 7.06 -16.24
C LEU A 295 -2.75 8.44 -16.72
N ILE A 296 -3.66 8.52 -17.69
CA ILE A 296 -4.16 9.80 -18.23
C ILE A 296 -5.08 10.51 -17.23
N ARG A 297 -5.84 9.74 -16.44
CA ARG A 297 -6.70 10.25 -15.36
C ARG A 297 -6.22 9.69 -14.03
N PRO A 298 -5.16 10.27 -13.42
CA PRO A 298 -4.66 9.76 -12.15
C PRO A 298 -5.76 9.85 -11.09
N VAL A 299 -5.98 8.75 -10.38
CA VAL A 299 -6.83 8.72 -9.20
C VAL A 299 -6.18 9.62 -8.15
N ARG A 300 -6.87 10.69 -7.76
CA ARG A 300 -6.45 11.53 -6.63
C ARG A 300 -7.23 11.10 -5.40
N HIS A 301 -6.55 10.61 -4.39
CA HIS A 301 -7.17 10.32 -3.10
C HIS A 301 -7.70 11.61 -2.47
N GLY A 302 -8.86 11.54 -1.83
CA GLY A 302 -9.36 12.63 -1.00
C GLY A 302 -8.61 12.65 0.34
N VAL A 303 -8.34 13.82 0.88
CA VAL A 303 -7.71 13.98 2.19
C VAL A 303 -8.46 15.01 3.01
N TYR A 304 -8.86 14.64 4.22
CA TYR A 304 -9.20 15.56 5.30
C TYR A 304 -8.04 15.60 6.29
N LEU A 305 -7.60 16.80 6.65
CA LEU A 305 -6.65 17.00 7.74
C LEU A 305 -7.42 17.28 9.01
N VAL A 306 -7.00 16.68 10.11
CA VAL A 306 -7.50 17.00 11.45
C VAL A 306 -6.33 17.41 12.32
N ASP A 307 -6.57 18.33 13.24
CA ASP A 307 -5.62 18.75 14.28
C ASP A 307 -4.33 19.41 13.78
N HIS A 308 -4.27 19.73 12.49
CA HIS A 308 -3.19 20.51 11.90
C HIS A 308 -3.58 21.05 10.53
N ASN A 309 -2.84 22.06 10.11
CA ASN A 309 -2.87 22.59 8.75
C ASN A 309 -1.48 22.86 8.18
N GLU A 310 -0.43 22.97 9.01
CA GLU A 310 0.93 23.28 8.53
C GLU A 310 1.48 22.19 7.58
N ARG A 311 1.94 22.58 6.38
CA ARG A 311 2.47 21.65 5.37
C ARG A 311 3.67 20.83 5.87
N SER A 312 4.46 21.33 6.80
CA SER A 312 5.58 20.58 7.39
C SER A 312 5.13 19.39 8.24
N GLN A 313 3.88 19.39 8.69
CA GLN A 313 3.28 18.37 9.54
C GLN A 313 2.28 17.46 8.80
N THR A 314 2.07 17.68 7.50
CA THR A 314 1.14 16.89 6.70
C THR A 314 1.79 15.63 6.10
N VAL A 315 0.94 14.73 5.60
CA VAL A 315 1.32 13.53 4.87
C VAL A 315 2.02 13.81 3.54
N GLU A 316 2.99 12.97 3.21
CA GLU A 316 3.70 13.03 1.93
C GLU A 316 2.71 12.82 0.76
N GLY A 317 2.86 13.62 -0.29
CA GLY A 317 2.00 13.53 -1.47
C GLY A 317 0.67 14.29 -1.41
N LEU A 318 0.47 15.15 -0.39
CA LEU A 318 -0.75 15.97 -0.29
C LEU A 318 -1.00 16.83 -1.56
N ASP A 319 0.06 17.28 -2.23
CA ASP A 319 0.01 18.04 -3.48
C ASP A 319 -0.50 17.25 -4.69
N GLU A 320 -0.39 15.92 -4.66
CA GLU A 320 -0.97 15.02 -5.65
C GLU A 320 -2.35 14.48 -5.23
N ALA A 321 -2.75 14.73 -3.98
CA ALA A 321 -4.06 14.40 -3.45
C ALA A 321 -5.07 15.56 -3.62
N GLU A 322 -6.33 15.27 -3.35
CA GLU A 322 -7.40 16.25 -3.30
C GLU A 322 -7.69 16.58 -1.83
N LEU A 323 -7.21 17.74 -1.36
CA LEU A 323 -7.55 18.24 -0.04
C LEU A 323 -9.04 18.62 -0.02
N LEU A 324 -9.84 17.93 0.78
CA LEU A 324 -11.29 18.08 0.89
C LEU A 324 -11.69 18.96 2.07
N GLY A 325 -10.90 18.94 3.15
CA GLY A 325 -11.11 19.85 4.26
C GLY A 325 -10.11 19.73 5.40
N ILE A 326 -10.23 20.66 6.33
CA ILE A 326 -9.39 20.81 7.51
C ILE A 326 -10.28 21.08 8.72
N VAL A 327 -10.08 20.34 9.81
CA VAL A 327 -10.71 20.58 11.12
C VAL A 327 -9.59 20.74 12.14
N ASP A 328 -9.41 21.94 12.67
CA ASP A 328 -8.22 22.28 13.46
C ASP A 328 -8.53 23.33 14.54
N HIS A 329 -7.69 23.40 15.56
CA HIS A 329 -7.72 24.41 16.61
C HIS A 329 -6.42 25.22 16.72
N HIS A 330 -5.42 24.87 15.93
CA HIS A 330 -4.14 25.57 15.87
C HIS A 330 -4.20 26.88 15.08
N ARG A 331 -3.08 27.60 15.07
CA ARG A 331 -2.88 28.73 14.17
C ARG A 331 -2.86 28.24 12.71
N ILE A 332 -3.34 29.08 11.81
CA ILE A 332 -3.27 28.80 10.37
C ILE A 332 -1.91 29.23 9.84
N ALA A 333 -1.15 28.33 9.23
CA ALA A 333 0.15 28.62 8.62
C ALA A 333 0.47 27.66 7.45
N ASP A 334 1.11 28.18 6.41
CA ASP A 334 1.75 27.42 5.33
C ASP A 334 0.89 26.31 4.65
N ILE A 335 -0.42 26.55 4.50
CA ILE A 335 -1.36 25.66 3.80
C ILE A 335 -1.99 26.32 2.58
N GLN A 336 -2.19 25.55 1.51
CA GLN A 336 -2.79 26.00 0.25
C GLN A 336 -3.65 24.90 -0.35
N SER A 337 -4.82 25.27 -0.90
CA SER A 337 -5.68 24.38 -1.68
C SER A 337 -5.87 24.90 -3.09
N ALA A 338 -5.95 23.99 -4.07
CA ALA A 338 -6.22 24.34 -5.47
C ALA A 338 -7.72 24.61 -5.75
N ALA A 339 -8.60 24.11 -4.88
CA ALA A 339 -10.05 24.28 -4.95
C ALA A 339 -10.61 24.70 -3.57
N PRO A 340 -11.85 25.22 -3.50
CA PRO A 340 -12.52 25.45 -2.22
C PRO A 340 -12.63 24.17 -1.39
N ILE A 341 -12.36 24.27 -0.09
CA ILE A 341 -12.40 23.15 0.86
C ILE A 341 -13.25 23.54 2.07
N LEU A 342 -13.71 22.54 2.84
CA LEU A 342 -14.18 22.78 4.19
C LEU A 342 -12.99 23.21 5.06
N PHE A 343 -13.05 24.38 5.70
CA PHE A 343 -12.03 24.79 6.66
C PHE A 343 -12.73 25.19 7.97
N ARG A 344 -12.68 24.31 8.97
CA ARG A 344 -13.24 24.56 10.31
C ARG A 344 -12.09 24.77 11.29
N ASN A 345 -11.83 26.03 11.63
CA ASN A 345 -10.84 26.40 12.65
C ASN A 345 -11.54 27.04 13.84
N GLU A 346 -11.36 26.51 15.05
CA GLU A 346 -11.99 27.06 16.25
C GLU A 346 -10.99 27.25 17.38
N ILE A 347 -11.16 28.31 18.18
CA ILE A 347 -10.27 28.63 19.30
C ILE A 347 -10.76 27.87 20.54
N VAL A 348 -10.51 26.56 20.56
CA VAL A 348 -10.86 25.63 21.65
C VAL A 348 -9.64 24.81 22.07
N GLY A 349 -9.75 24.10 23.20
CA GLY A 349 -8.64 23.35 23.77
C GLY A 349 -8.25 22.11 22.98
N SER A 350 -9.14 21.56 22.15
CA SER A 350 -8.93 20.30 21.43
C SER A 350 -9.78 20.22 20.14
N THR A 351 -9.25 19.56 19.12
CA THR A 351 -9.96 19.19 17.88
C THR A 351 -11.13 18.24 18.15
N SER A 352 -11.04 17.37 19.16
CA SER A 352 -12.16 16.52 19.59
C SER A 352 -13.41 17.32 19.97
N THR A 353 -13.25 18.51 20.57
CA THR A 353 -14.36 19.43 20.89
C THR A 353 -15.06 19.93 19.62
N ILE A 354 -14.30 20.15 18.55
CA ILE A 354 -14.84 20.60 17.26
C ILE A 354 -15.62 19.46 16.61
N ILE A 355 -15.05 18.25 16.57
CA ILE A 355 -15.68 17.08 15.95
C ILE A 355 -16.99 16.71 16.67
N ALA A 356 -17.02 16.75 18.00
CA ALA A 356 -18.27 16.56 18.75
C ALA A 356 -19.36 17.56 18.31
N GLY A 357 -18.99 18.82 18.07
CA GLY A 357 -19.89 19.82 17.50
C GLY A 357 -20.34 19.50 16.07
N LEU A 358 -19.47 18.92 15.24
CA LEU A 358 -19.84 18.51 13.87
C LEU A 358 -20.86 17.37 13.84
N PHE A 359 -20.86 16.47 14.83
CA PHE A 359 -21.92 15.47 14.99
C PHE A 359 -23.28 16.13 15.29
N ASP A 360 -23.30 17.09 16.22
CA ASP A 360 -24.49 17.86 16.57
C ASP A 360 -25.02 18.67 15.38
N GLU A 361 -24.14 19.39 14.68
CA GLU A 361 -24.48 20.14 13.44
C GLU A 361 -25.06 19.23 12.35
N ALA A 362 -24.59 17.98 12.26
CA ALA A 362 -25.10 16.98 11.31
C ALA A 362 -26.42 16.32 11.76
N GLY A 363 -26.86 16.53 13.01
CA GLY A 363 -28.00 15.83 13.59
C GLY A 363 -27.76 14.32 13.76
N ILE A 364 -26.50 13.89 13.88
CA ILE A 364 -26.10 12.49 13.99
C ILE A 364 -25.67 12.23 15.45
N PRO A 365 -26.34 11.31 16.17
CA PRO A 365 -25.91 10.94 17.53
C PRO A 365 -24.50 10.35 17.53
N ILE A 366 -23.66 10.77 18.48
CA ILE A 366 -22.30 10.24 18.63
C ILE A 366 -22.39 8.80 19.16
N PRO A 367 -21.83 7.79 18.47
CA PRO A 367 -21.77 6.43 19.00
C PRO A 367 -20.97 6.37 20.31
N PRO A 368 -21.36 5.58 21.33
CA PRO A 368 -20.67 5.54 22.62
C PRO A 368 -19.15 5.28 22.55
N PRO A 369 -18.65 4.35 21.70
CA PRO A 369 -17.21 4.19 21.51
C PRO A 369 -16.50 5.45 21.00
N ILE A 370 -17.15 6.17 20.07
CA ILE A 370 -16.60 7.41 19.50
C ILE A 370 -16.62 8.54 20.54
N ALA A 371 -17.67 8.62 21.36
CA ALA A 371 -17.74 9.59 22.44
C ALA A 371 -16.59 9.38 23.45
N GLY A 372 -16.28 8.12 23.77
CA GLY A 372 -15.19 7.74 24.66
C GLY A 372 -13.81 8.16 24.16
N ILE A 373 -13.51 7.94 22.88
CA ILE A 373 -12.20 8.33 22.32
C ILE A 373 -12.08 9.86 22.17
N LEU A 374 -13.16 10.55 21.79
CA LEU A 374 -13.19 12.03 21.72
C LEU A 374 -12.96 12.64 23.10
N LEU A 375 -13.57 12.07 24.14
CA LEU A 375 -13.31 12.49 25.53
C LEU A 375 -11.84 12.29 25.90
N GLY A 376 -11.24 11.16 25.50
CA GLY A 376 -9.83 10.86 25.76
C GLY A 376 -8.87 11.87 25.11
N GLY A 377 -9.11 12.24 23.85
CA GLY A 377 -8.35 13.28 23.15
C GLY A 377 -8.48 14.64 23.82
N LEU A 378 -9.71 15.04 24.13
CA LEU A 378 -10.00 16.29 24.83
C LEU A 378 -9.30 16.38 26.19
N ILE A 379 -9.37 15.31 27.00
CA ILE A 379 -8.68 15.27 28.31
C ILE A 379 -7.16 15.37 28.15
N ALA A 380 -6.58 14.71 27.15
CA ALA A 380 -5.14 14.71 26.91
C ALA A 380 -4.65 16.13 26.58
N ASP A 381 -5.26 16.81 25.62
CA ASP A 381 -4.83 18.14 25.15
C ASP A 381 -5.11 19.26 26.15
N THR A 382 -6.25 19.16 26.84
CA THR A 382 -6.61 20.14 27.88
C THR A 382 -5.90 19.86 29.21
N VAL A 383 -5.20 18.73 29.34
CA VAL A 383 -4.61 18.25 30.60
C VAL A 383 -5.66 18.26 31.71
N LEU A 384 -6.82 17.67 31.43
CA LEU A 384 -8.01 17.71 32.30
C LEU A 384 -8.35 19.15 32.71
N PHE A 385 -8.51 20.02 31.71
CA PHE A 385 -8.86 21.44 31.82
C PHE A 385 -7.83 22.35 32.51
N ARG A 386 -6.63 21.85 32.80
CA ARG A 386 -5.56 22.64 33.44
C ARG A 386 -4.71 23.41 32.42
N SER A 387 -4.76 23.04 31.15
CA SER A 387 -4.08 23.75 30.07
C SER A 387 -4.66 25.16 29.92
N PRO A 388 -3.83 26.19 29.65
CA PRO A 388 -4.32 27.54 29.37
C PRO A 388 -5.12 27.65 28.07
N THR A 389 -5.09 26.64 27.20
CA THR A 389 -5.91 26.58 25.97
C THR A 389 -7.33 26.08 26.23
N SER A 390 -7.60 25.53 27.41
CA SER A 390 -8.91 24.98 27.77
C SER A 390 -9.97 26.08 27.84
N THR A 391 -11.15 25.80 27.30
CA THR A 391 -12.28 26.72 27.26
C THR A 391 -13.49 26.16 28.01
N PRO A 392 -14.47 27.01 28.41
CA PRO A 392 -15.73 26.53 28.99
C PRO A 392 -16.54 25.61 28.06
N ARG A 393 -16.26 25.63 26.75
CA ARG A 393 -16.89 24.69 25.81
C ARG A 393 -16.28 23.29 25.95
N ASP A 394 -14.96 23.19 26.13
CA ASP A 394 -14.28 21.91 26.32
C ASP A 394 -14.83 21.18 27.56
N GLU A 395 -15.00 21.89 28.69
CA GLU A 395 -15.59 21.31 29.90
C GLU A 395 -17.02 20.79 29.69
N ARG A 396 -17.86 21.56 28.98
CA ARG A 396 -19.24 21.16 28.71
C ARG A 396 -19.28 19.93 27.80
N VAL A 397 -18.54 19.96 26.70
CA VAL A 397 -18.47 18.86 25.74
C VAL A 397 -17.89 17.60 26.41
N ALA A 398 -16.89 17.75 27.28
CA ALA A 398 -16.35 16.61 28.03
C ALA A 398 -17.41 15.94 28.90
N ARG A 399 -18.26 16.70 29.61
CA ARG A 399 -19.36 16.13 30.42
C ARG A 399 -20.40 15.42 29.56
N GLU A 400 -20.73 15.99 28.39
CA GLU A 400 -21.66 15.38 27.44
C GLU A 400 -21.11 14.06 26.88
N LEU A 401 -19.85 14.06 26.42
CA LEU A 401 -19.17 12.87 25.92
C LEU A 401 -19.03 11.79 27.00
N ALA A 402 -18.72 12.17 28.24
CA ALA A 402 -18.63 11.26 29.38
C ALA A 402 -19.95 10.56 29.68
N ALA A 403 -21.06 11.32 29.64
CA ALA A 403 -22.40 10.76 29.81
C ALA A 403 -22.75 9.75 28.71
N ILE A 404 -22.38 10.03 27.45
CA ILE A 404 -22.61 9.12 26.32
C ILE A 404 -21.72 7.87 26.43
N ALA A 405 -20.46 8.04 26.81
CA ALA A 405 -19.48 6.96 26.94
C ALA A 405 -19.65 6.11 28.21
N GLY A 406 -20.42 6.57 29.19
CA GLY A 406 -20.66 5.88 30.45
C GLY A 406 -19.44 5.87 31.38
N VAL A 407 -18.67 6.97 31.40
CA VAL A 407 -17.48 7.14 32.25
C VAL A 407 -17.55 8.45 33.03
N GLU A 408 -16.79 8.55 34.12
CA GLU A 408 -16.60 9.80 34.86
C GLU A 408 -15.34 10.51 34.37
N VAL A 409 -15.43 11.82 34.10
CA VAL A 409 -14.36 12.62 33.45
C VAL A 409 -13.06 12.56 34.27
N GLU A 410 -13.13 12.83 35.57
CA GLU A 410 -11.97 12.88 36.45
C GLU A 410 -11.32 11.50 36.64
N ALA A 411 -12.13 10.45 36.80
CA ALA A 411 -11.64 9.08 36.96
C ALA A 411 -10.96 8.60 35.68
N PHE A 412 -11.60 8.83 34.53
CA PHE A 412 -11.04 8.45 33.24
C PHE A 412 -9.77 9.23 32.92
N GLY A 413 -9.71 10.53 33.23
CA GLY A 413 -8.49 11.32 33.08
C GLY A 413 -7.34 10.82 33.94
N GLN A 414 -7.60 10.41 35.18
CA GLN A 414 -6.58 9.78 36.03
C GLN A 414 -6.04 8.49 35.43
N GLU A 415 -6.90 7.65 34.83
CA GLU A 415 -6.48 6.43 34.13
C GLU A 415 -5.57 6.75 32.93
N ILE A 416 -5.96 7.72 32.09
CA ILE A 416 -5.16 8.17 30.93
C ILE A 416 -3.79 8.66 31.38
N PHE A 417 -3.72 9.54 32.39
CA PHE A 417 -2.45 10.10 32.87
C PHE A 417 -1.58 9.08 33.58
N ALA A 418 -2.18 8.10 34.25
CA ALA A 418 -1.44 7.00 34.86
C ALA A 418 -0.74 6.13 33.80
N VAL A 419 -1.39 5.90 32.65
CA VAL A 419 -0.81 5.19 31.51
C VAL A 419 0.23 6.05 30.79
N ALA A 420 -0.05 7.34 30.56
CA ALA A 420 0.88 8.26 29.89
C ALA A 420 2.18 8.45 30.69
N SER A 421 2.07 8.54 32.01
CA SER A 421 3.22 8.66 32.93
C SER A 421 3.83 7.31 33.30
N ASP A 422 3.39 6.23 32.66
CA ASP A 422 3.97 4.92 32.91
C ASP A 422 5.33 4.78 32.23
N LEU A 423 6.37 5.04 33.01
CA LEU A 423 7.77 4.87 32.63
C LEU A 423 8.17 3.38 32.62
N SER A 424 7.29 2.46 33.05
CA SER A 424 7.59 1.03 33.10
C SER A 424 7.96 0.49 31.70
N GLY A 425 9.12 -0.15 31.60
CA GLY A 425 9.63 -0.72 30.35
C GLY A 425 10.41 0.24 29.44
N ARG A 426 10.61 1.52 29.81
CA ARG A 426 11.64 2.37 29.17
C ARG A 426 12.92 2.32 30.01
N SER A 427 14.06 2.15 29.35
CA SER A 427 15.34 2.30 30.05
C SER A 427 15.58 3.78 30.41
N PRO A 428 16.32 4.09 31.48
CA PRO A 428 16.72 5.46 31.81
C PRO A 428 17.34 6.18 30.61
N ARG A 429 18.09 5.47 29.77
CA ARG A 429 18.69 6.00 28.55
C ARG A 429 17.64 6.48 27.55
N GLN A 430 16.63 5.66 27.26
CA GLN A 430 15.54 6.04 26.33
C GLN A 430 14.78 7.26 26.83
N ILE A 431 14.57 7.35 28.15
CA ILE A 431 13.91 8.49 28.79
C ILE A 431 14.73 9.76 28.57
N LEU A 432 16.04 9.73 28.87
CA LEU A 432 16.94 10.87 28.71
C LEU A 432 17.05 11.33 27.25
N THR A 433 17.00 10.39 26.30
CA THR A 433 17.19 10.68 24.87
C THR A 433 15.92 11.12 24.13
N THR A 434 14.75 11.16 24.77
CA THR A 434 13.46 11.44 24.11
C THR A 434 13.40 12.84 23.48
N ASP A 435 13.74 13.91 24.22
CA ASP A 435 13.99 15.26 23.67
C ASP A 435 15.35 15.77 24.14
N PHE A 436 16.40 15.22 23.53
CA PHE A 436 17.79 15.49 23.86
C PHE A 436 18.47 16.35 22.79
N LYS A 437 19.17 17.41 23.21
CA LYS A 437 19.94 18.27 22.30
C LYS A 437 21.35 18.49 22.80
N GLU A 438 22.28 18.34 21.87
CA GLU A 438 23.69 18.63 22.09
C GLU A 438 24.01 20.07 21.70
N PHE A 439 24.89 20.70 22.46
CA PHE A 439 25.36 22.06 22.24
C PHE A 439 26.89 22.07 22.35
N ARG A 440 27.54 22.85 21.50
CA ARG A 440 28.97 23.17 21.63
C ARG A 440 29.12 24.66 21.80
N ILE A 441 29.70 25.08 22.92
CA ILE A 441 29.95 26.49 23.23
C ILE A 441 31.45 26.69 23.40
N GLU A 442 32.08 27.40 22.45
CA GLU A 442 33.53 27.66 22.45
C GLU A 442 34.36 26.39 22.74
N ASP A 443 34.05 25.32 22.02
CA ASP A 443 34.63 23.96 22.10
C ASP A 443 34.27 23.12 23.33
N VAL A 444 33.48 23.65 24.26
CA VAL A 444 32.97 22.90 25.42
C VAL A 444 31.67 22.19 25.07
N PRO A 445 31.60 20.85 25.15
CA PRO A 445 30.41 20.08 24.80
C PRO A 445 29.39 20.03 25.96
N PHE A 446 28.13 20.30 25.68
CA PHE A 446 27.00 20.24 26.63
C PHE A 446 25.86 19.43 26.05
N ALA A 447 25.02 18.91 26.94
CA ALA A 447 23.79 18.23 26.57
C ALA A 447 22.62 18.71 27.44
N VAL A 448 21.46 18.91 26.83
CA VAL A 448 20.22 19.26 27.54
C VAL A 448 19.08 18.39 27.05
N GLY A 449 18.63 17.50 27.92
CA GLY A 449 17.40 16.72 27.75
C GLY A 449 16.20 17.38 28.42
N TYR A 450 15.01 17.00 27.96
CA TYR A 450 13.75 17.59 28.37
C TYR A 450 12.67 16.51 28.46
N MET A 451 11.86 16.57 29.50
CA MET A 451 10.61 15.83 29.61
C MET A 451 9.54 16.65 30.34
N GLU A 452 8.30 16.34 30.01
CA GLU A 452 7.13 16.77 30.73
C GLU A 452 6.54 15.60 31.50
N THR A 453 6.01 15.87 32.69
CA THR A 453 5.34 14.87 33.52
C THR A 453 4.16 15.49 34.25
N VAL A 454 3.12 14.68 34.44
CA VAL A 454 1.97 15.01 35.30
C VAL A 454 2.02 14.25 36.64
N HIS A 455 3.04 13.40 36.83
CA HIS A 455 3.22 12.55 38.01
C HIS A 455 4.68 12.54 38.48
N LYS A 456 5.14 13.65 39.06
CA LYS A 456 6.52 13.83 39.55
C LYS A 456 7.04 12.68 40.43
N ARG A 457 6.20 12.11 41.29
CA ARG A 457 6.58 11.00 42.20
C ARG A 457 7.20 9.80 41.47
N ARG A 458 6.75 9.47 40.26
CA ARG A 458 7.33 8.36 39.48
C ARG A 458 8.71 8.70 38.92
N VAL A 459 8.93 9.96 38.56
CA VAL A 459 10.26 10.43 38.16
C VAL A 459 11.20 10.41 39.37
N ASP A 460 10.69 10.72 40.56
CA ASP A 460 11.44 10.62 41.80
C ASP A 460 11.87 9.17 42.12
N GLU A 461 11.02 8.18 41.84
CA GLU A 461 11.31 6.75 42.05
C GLU A 461 12.49 6.23 41.19
N ILE A 462 12.62 6.72 39.96
CA ILE A 462 13.70 6.33 39.02
C ILE A 462 14.85 7.34 38.98
N ARG A 463 14.85 8.33 39.87
CA ARG A 463 15.80 9.46 39.88
C ARG A 463 17.25 8.99 39.90
N GLU A 464 17.56 8.03 40.76
CA GLU A 464 18.92 7.53 40.90
C GLU A 464 19.40 6.80 39.64
N ASP A 465 18.51 6.05 38.98
CA ASP A 465 18.81 5.37 37.72
C ASP A 465 19.01 6.36 36.57
N LEU A 466 18.20 7.43 36.52
CA LEU A 466 18.40 8.54 35.57
C LEU A 466 19.74 9.23 35.80
N LEU A 467 20.10 9.54 37.05
CA LEU A 467 21.39 10.15 37.38
C LEU A 467 22.58 9.23 37.04
N ALA A 468 22.44 7.93 37.27
CA ALA A 468 23.46 6.94 36.89
C ALA A 468 23.68 6.90 35.38
N GLU A 469 22.61 6.87 34.58
CA GLU A 469 22.72 6.88 33.12
C GLU A 469 23.20 8.24 32.58
N MET A 470 22.79 9.37 33.18
CA MET A 470 23.33 10.68 32.85
C MET A 470 24.85 10.74 33.06
N LYS A 471 25.36 10.12 34.15
CA LYS A 471 26.81 9.97 34.41
C LYS A 471 27.49 9.11 33.34
N ALA A 472 26.87 7.99 32.95
CA ALA A 472 27.38 7.12 31.89
C ALA A 472 27.43 7.83 30.53
N LEU A 473 26.34 8.47 30.10
CA LEU A 473 26.24 9.24 28.85
C LEU A 473 27.25 10.40 28.81
N ARG A 474 27.42 11.11 29.93
CA ARG A 474 28.43 12.17 30.03
C ARG A 474 29.84 11.64 29.80
N ALA A 475 30.19 10.51 30.43
CA ALA A 475 31.51 9.89 30.27
C ALA A 475 31.72 9.33 28.85
N GLU A 476 30.69 8.69 28.28
CA GLU A 476 30.72 8.12 26.93
C GLU A 476 30.95 9.18 25.85
N LYS A 477 30.29 10.33 25.98
CA LYS A 477 30.27 11.40 24.96
C LYS A 477 31.18 12.58 25.28
N GLY A 478 31.78 12.58 26.47
CA GLY A 478 32.69 13.62 26.93
C GLY A 478 32.04 14.98 27.17
N TYR A 479 30.75 15.05 27.55
CA TYR A 479 30.09 16.32 27.85
C TYR A 479 30.69 16.96 29.13
N ALA A 480 30.92 18.27 29.12
CA ALA A 480 31.31 19.03 30.30
C ALA A 480 30.21 18.98 31.38
N ALA A 481 28.96 19.20 30.97
CA ALA A 481 27.76 19.03 31.80
C ALA A 481 26.58 18.50 30.98
N LEU A 482 25.76 17.67 31.62
CA LEU A 482 24.48 17.17 31.09
C LEU A 482 23.36 17.61 32.02
N LEU A 483 22.38 18.34 31.47
CA LEU A 483 21.21 18.83 32.18
C LEU A 483 19.97 18.07 31.69
N PHE A 484 19.08 17.67 32.59
CA PHE A 484 17.81 17.04 32.25
C PHE A 484 16.66 17.75 32.94
N MET A 485 15.79 18.38 32.16
CA MET A 485 14.66 19.15 32.66
C MET A 485 13.45 18.22 32.82
N VAL A 486 12.91 18.14 34.03
CA VAL A 486 11.67 17.47 34.38
C VAL A 486 10.63 18.53 34.72
N VAL A 487 9.70 18.76 33.80
CA VAL A 487 8.64 19.75 33.95
C VAL A 487 7.40 19.09 34.53
N ASP A 488 7.08 19.36 35.79
CA ASP A 488 5.81 19.00 36.41
C ASP A 488 4.73 19.99 35.95
N ILE A 489 3.93 19.58 34.96
CA ILE A 489 2.85 20.40 34.40
C ILE A 489 1.77 20.68 35.45
N VAL A 490 1.51 19.71 36.34
CA VAL A 490 0.39 19.79 37.30
C VAL A 490 0.65 20.85 38.35
N HIS A 491 1.88 20.90 38.88
CA HIS A 491 2.25 21.87 39.92
C HIS A 491 2.90 23.13 39.34
N GLY A 492 3.13 23.16 38.03
CA GLY A 492 3.81 24.27 37.36
C GLY A 492 5.23 24.47 37.88
N GLN A 493 5.98 23.39 38.07
CA GLN A 493 7.35 23.42 38.58
C GLN A 493 8.29 22.69 37.62
N THR A 494 9.54 23.10 37.55
CA THR A 494 10.58 22.39 36.81
C THR A 494 11.71 22.00 37.74
N GLU A 495 12.03 20.71 37.74
CA GLU A 495 13.24 20.19 38.34
C GLU A 495 14.30 19.97 37.27
N ILE A 496 15.50 20.47 37.48
CA ILE A 496 16.62 20.27 36.55
C ILE A 496 17.63 19.37 37.24
N LEU A 497 17.75 18.13 36.74
CA LEU A 497 18.81 17.21 37.13
C LEU A 497 20.11 17.60 36.40
N ILE A 498 21.24 17.56 37.09
CA ILE A 498 22.52 18.05 36.60
C ILE A 498 23.61 17.04 36.92
N VAL A 499 24.38 16.66 35.91
CA VAL A 499 25.59 15.87 36.07
C VAL A 499 26.77 16.60 35.44
N GLY A 500 27.76 16.93 36.28
CA GLY A 500 28.91 17.75 35.94
C GLY A 500 28.63 19.25 36.09
N LEU A 501 29.57 19.96 36.73
CA LEU A 501 29.51 21.41 36.98
C LEU A 501 28.26 21.86 37.75
N GLU A 502 27.76 21.03 38.66
CA GLU A 502 26.51 21.20 39.39
C GLU A 502 26.39 22.60 40.06
N GLU A 503 27.43 23.01 40.77
CA GLU A 503 27.48 24.33 41.43
C GLU A 503 27.48 25.49 40.42
N ALA A 504 28.22 25.35 39.32
CA ALA A 504 28.30 26.39 38.30
C ALA A 504 26.98 26.54 37.53
N VAL A 505 26.27 25.44 37.29
CA VAL A 505 24.94 25.43 36.69
C VAL A 505 23.93 26.08 37.65
N ALA A 506 23.93 25.70 38.92
CA ALA A 506 23.03 26.27 39.93
C ALA A 506 23.22 27.79 40.06
N GLU A 507 24.47 28.26 40.11
CA GLU A 507 24.76 29.70 40.18
C GLU A 507 24.36 30.43 38.90
N ALA A 508 24.58 29.84 37.72
CA ALA A 508 24.18 30.45 36.45
C ALA A 508 22.65 30.59 36.31
N LEU A 509 21.89 29.69 36.95
CA LEU A 509 20.44 29.75 37.12
C LEU A 509 19.98 30.70 38.24
N GLY A 510 20.90 31.27 39.03
CA GLY A 510 20.57 32.12 40.17
C GLY A 510 19.83 31.36 41.28
N ARG A 511 20.22 30.11 41.52
CA ARG A 511 19.62 29.22 42.52
C ARG A 511 20.70 28.50 43.33
N ARG A 512 20.26 27.86 44.42
CA ARG A 512 21.06 26.87 45.15
C ARG A 512 20.62 25.48 44.73
N LEU A 513 21.53 24.53 44.85
CA LEU A 513 21.23 23.11 44.68
C LEU A 513 20.18 22.68 45.71
N ALA A 514 19.08 22.12 45.23
CA ALA A 514 18.03 21.52 46.05
C ALA A 514 18.45 20.12 46.52
N SER A 515 19.27 19.44 45.73
CA SER A 515 19.98 18.21 46.07
C SER A 515 21.35 18.22 45.37
N PRO A 516 22.30 17.30 45.68
CA PRO A 516 23.65 17.31 45.10
C PRO A 516 23.69 17.39 43.57
N HIS A 517 22.64 16.93 42.89
CA HIS A 517 22.53 16.89 41.44
C HIS A 517 21.24 17.56 40.92
N ALA A 518 20.56 18.42 41.67
CA ALA A 518 19.31 19.02 41.20
C ALA A 518 19.09 20.47 41.63
N VAL A 519 18.41 21.23 40.77
CA VAL A 519 17.88 22.57 41.05
C VAL A 519 16.37 22.56 40.84
N MET A 520 15.63 23.18 41.76
CA MET A 520 14.19 23.40 41.65
C MET A 520 13.89 24.81 41.14
N MET A 521 12.94 24.91 40.21
CA MET A 521 12.50 26.16 39.59
C MET A 521 10.98 26.24 39.61
N ASP A 522 10.46 27.39 40.01
CA ASP A 522 9.04 27.69 39.90
C ASP A 522 8.69 28.09 38.47
N GLY A 523 7.56 27.58 37.98
CA GLY A 523 7.07 27.77 36.61
C GLY A 523 7.54 26.69 35.63
N VAL A 524 6.80 26.57 34.53
CA VAL A 524 7.18 25.75 33.38
C VAL A 524 8.30 26.45 32.61
N MET A 525 9.46 25.80 32.47
CA MET A 525 10.64 26.41 31.86
C MET A 525 10.88 25.94 30.42
N SER A 526 11.24 26.88 29.55
CA SER A 526 11.69 26.60 28.19
C SER A 526 13.20 26.38 28.12
N ARG A 527 13.61 25.20 27.63
CA ARG A 527 15.03 24.89 27.32
C ARG A 527 15.70 26.02 26.52
N LYS A 528 15.09 26.46 25.41
CA LYS A 528 15.69 27.44 24.48
C LYS A 528 15.81 28.85 25.08
N LYS A 529 14.79 29.30 25.83
CA LYS A 529 14.75 30.68 26.35
C LYS A 529 15.46 30.83 27.69
N GLN A 530 15.53 29.78 28.50
CA GLN A 530 15.96 29.91 29.90
C GLN A 530 17.19 29.04 30.26
N VAL A 531 17.41 27.89 29.61
CA VAL A 531 18.54 26.99 29.94
C VAL A 531 19.69 27.08 28.93
N VAL A 532 19.42 27.20 27.64
CA VAL A 532 20.49 27.38 26.64
C VAL A 532 21.29 28.68 26.86
N PRO A 533 20.67 29.84 27.19
CA PRO A 533 21.43 31.10 27.36
C PRO A 533 22.40 31.13 28.54
N ILE A 534 22.33 30.17 29.48
CA ILE A 534 23.27 30.08 30.60
C ILE A 534 24.52 29.25 30.27
N LEU A 535 24.48 28.42 29.22
CA LEU A 535 25.59 27.53 28.85
C LEU A 535 26.91 28.29 28.58
N PRO A 536 26.94 29.47 27.94
CA PRO A 536 28.18 30.24 27.78
C PRO A 536 28.81 30.71 29.10
N ARG A 537 27.99 30.98 30.14
CA ARG A 537 28.50 31.33 31.47
C ARG A 537 29.14 30.13 32.16
N ILE A 538 28.54 28.95 31.97
CA ILE A 538 29.06 27.68 32.51
C ILE A 538 30.36 27.28 31.80
N ALA A 539 30.43 27.47 30.48
CA ALA A 539 31.62 27.14 29.67
C ALA A 539 32.88 27.89 30.12
N ARG A 540 32.77 29.19 30.47
CA ARG A 540 33.91 29.97 30.98
C ARG A 540 34.51 29.37 32.25
N ARG A 541 33.66 28.96 33.19
CA ARG A 541 34.07 28.34 34.45
C ARG A 541 34.67 26.95 34.28
N TRP A 542 34.25 26.24 33.25
CA TRP A 542 34.84 24.95 32.92
C TRP A 542 36.29 25.13 32.43
N LYS A 543 36.54 26.11 31.54
CA LYS A 543 37.90 26.45 31.08
C LYS A 543 38.80 26.90 32.23
N GLU A 544 38.29 27.75 33.13
CA GLU A 544 39.01 28.17 34.35
C GLU A 544 39.41 27.00 35.27
N ARG A 545 38.74 25.85 35.19
CA ARG A 545 39.05 24.62 35.95
C ARG A 545 39.94 23.62 35.21
N GLU A 546 40.04 23.68 33.88
CA GLU A 546 40.96 22.83 33.10
C GLU A 546 42.33 23.48 32.88
N ASP A 547 42.39 24.82 32.84
CA ASP A 547 43.64 25.59 32.66
C ASP A 547 44.44 25.81 33.95
N GLY A 548 43.93 25.36 35.11
CA GLY A 548 44.58 25.46 36.43
C GLY A 548 44.69 24.10 37.10
#